data_AF-A0A9E2UVZ7-F1
#
_entry.id   AF-A0A9E2UVZ7-F1
#
_cell.length_a   1.000
_cell.length_b   1.000
_cell.length_c   1.000
_cell.angle_alpha   90.00
_cell.angle_beta   90.00
_cell.angle_gamma   90.00
#
_symmetry.space_group_name_H-M   'P 1'
#
loop_
_entity.id
_entity.type
_entity.pdbx_description
1 polymer ?
#
loop_
_entity_poly.entity_id
_entity_poly.type
_entity_poly.pdbx_seq_one_letter_code
_entity_poly.pdbx_strand_id
1 'polypeptide(L)'
;GLREVRLYDGREVAYRFDAGGKPEFVAEIDGHHDRQHHWLPVVEDTEGKLAVGPVFWTRDLLCTQHMDSDRNNHDPFGIQLDKRGRSQIIYQYATHQFIKGQMQVFRPGSTSNQEEFHAPGLDATEYSWHFGPTLDLKSEPAEPPMSGWAMRYFTTCSSVEAFIVDMWLDTKYPADAPLKKQFGHHAYERNVPADVATVSFRYIDAFHPYGRPAPVVCEVAMKFLKDVKIPEANPSPKFMSAGRWGPWPGHYDHYTVAAGGKTIGGDLLVEGTSMSMAGTVLKPGDYVALYPSLWGSGVIMAMSDNLTLDVIAFKNGLHSAWGFQLPKREFKAGEELKGTILFVKGAYPEMPNNALAETIRTQMGFTGKPAYSLEPRIGKVISTLYRIRAEAQNGVWAAVIGKADLPVLLPVDVTGLNDRWEAFRYDRRTKIMRPVPVCEGVGYASVDISAGADIVMGHPVTCTVPELRLYVFQTGDKWSVTVHNPTDKAIETTLTGSPEFPGVAGVTKPVSVPAKSSISISVP
;
A
#
# COMPACT_ATOMS: atom_id res chain seq x y z
N GLY A 1 -29.93 9.52 -28.50
CA GLY A 1 -28.54 9.97 -28.70
C GLY A 1 -27.81 9.91 -27.38
N LEU A 2 -26.49 10.12 -27.36
CA LEU A 2 -25.70 10.11 -26.14
C LEU A 2 -25.81 11.47 -25.45
N ARG A 3 -26.19 11.49 -24.17
CA ARG A 3 -26.23 12.70 -23.35
C ARG A 3 -24.86 12.96 -22.73
N GLU A 4 -24.30 11.94 -22.08
CA GLU A 4 -23.11 12.10 -21.26
C GLU A 4 -22.25 10.84 -21.26
N VAL A 5 -20.94 11.03 -21.25
CA VAL A 5 -19.96 9.95 -21.03
C VAL A 5 -19.17 10.28 -19.77
N ARG A 6 -19.20 9.38 -18.79
CA ARG A 6 -18.41 9.43 -17.55
C ARG A 6 -17.33 8.37 -17.62
N LEU A 7 -16.09 8.74 -17.34
CA LEU A 7 -15.02 7.78 -17.13
C LEU A 7 -14.69 7.75 -15.65
N TYR A 8 -14.95 6.63 -14.99
CA TYR A 8 -14.63 6.43 -13.57
C TYR A 8 -13.21 5.89 -13.42
N ASP A 9 -12.54 6.28 -12.33
CA ASP A 9 -11.32 5.63 -11.84
C ASP A 9 -11.56 5.22 -10.39
N GLY A 10 -11.68 3.92 -10.14
CA GLY A 10 -12.20 3.43 -8.86
C GLY A 10 -13.64 3.87 -8.61
N ARG A 11 -13.87 4.61 -7.51
CA ARG A 11 -15.19 5.16 -7.14
C ARG A 11 -15.43 6.59 -7.62
N GLU A 12 -14.40 7.26 -8.15
CA GLU A 12 -14.50 8.67 -8.52
C GLU A 12 -14.78 8.83 -10.02
N VAL A 13 -15.63 9.80 -10.37
CA VAL A 13 -15.77 10.25 -11.76
C VAL A 13 -14.52 11.03 -12.11
N ALA A 14 -13.71 10.45 -12.98
CA ALA A 14 -12.44 11.02 -13.38
C ALA A 14 -12.55 12.00 -14.54
N TYR A 15 -13.37 11.63 -15.53
CA TYR A 15 -13.74 12.53 -16.62
C TYR A 15 -15.24 12.53 -16.82
N ARG A 16 -15.75 13.70 -17.21
CA ARG A 16 -17.15 13.87 -17.59
C ARG A 16 -17.17 14.63 -18.90
N PHE A 17 -17.86 14.07 -19.90
CA PHE A 17 -17.98 14.65 -21.22
C PHE A 17 -19.45 14.84 -21.57
N ASP A 18 -19.77 16.02 -22.09
CA ASP A 18 -21.06 16.27 -22.74
C ASP A 18 -20.99 15.74 -24.19
N ALA A 19 -21.84 14.76 -24.49
CA ALA A 19 -21.92 14.18 -25.83
C ALA A 19 -22.89 14.94 -26.75
N GLY A 20 -23.65 15.91 -26.23
CA GLY A 20 -24.49 16.83 -27.00
C GLY A 20 -25.62 16.16 -27.77
N GLY A 21 -26.08 14.98 -27.33
CA GLY A 21 -27.12 14.20 -28.02
C GLY A 21 -26.63 13.42 -29.24
N LYS A 22 -25.32 13.43 -29.54
CA LYS A 22 -24.76 12.78 -30.73
C LYS A 22 -24.94 11.26 -30.70
N PRO A 23 -25.07 10.58 -31.85
CA PRO A 23 -25.19 9.12 -31.90
C PRO A 23 -23.89 8.41 -31.49
N GLU A 24 -22.75 9.07 -31.68
CA GLU A 24 -21.42 8.54 -31.38
C GLU A 24 -20.59 9.59 -30.63
N PHE A 25 -19.69 9.11 -29.78
CA PHE A 25 -18.76 9.93 -29.01
C PHE A 25 -17.37 9.30 -29.03
N VAL A 26 -16.36 10.11 -29.33
CA VAL A 26 -14.95 9.73 -29.30
C VAL A 26 -14.20 10.79 -28.50
N ALA A 27 -13.44 10.36 -27.52
CA ALA A 27 -12.48 11.19 -26.81
C ALA A 27 -11.15 10.43 -26.71
N GLU A 28 -10.07 11.17 -26.93
CA GLU A 28 -8.73 10.73 -26.59
C GLU A 28 -8.39 11.31 -25.23
N ILE A 29 -7.89 10.44 -24.34
CA ILE A 29 -7.63 10.79 -22.95
C ILE A 29 -6.23 10.29 -22.63
N ASP A 30 -5.35 11.23 -22.29
CA ASP A 30 -4.10 10.90 -21.61
C ASP A 30 -4.37 10.91 -20.10
N GLY A 31 -4.30 9.71 -19.50
CA GLY A 31 -4.50 9.50 -18.07
C GLY A 31 -3.32 9.98 -17.23
N HIS A 32 -3.51 10.03 -15.90
CA HIS A 32 -2.41 10.28 -14.98
C HIS A 32 -1.41 9.10 -15.04
N HIS A 33 -0.13 9.40 -14.81
CA HIS A 33 0.94 8.38 -14.75
C HIS A 33 1.35 8.05 -13.31
N ASP A 34 0.53 8.47 -12.36
CA ASP A 34 0.85 8.50 -10.94
C ASP A 34 0.52 7.15 -10.28
N ARG A 35 -0.50 6.43 -10.78
CA ARG A 35 -0.94 5.14 -10.23
C ARG A 35 -1.52 4.22 -11.30
N GLN A 36 -1.80 2.98 -10.91
CA GLN A 36 -2.65 2.10 -11.70
C GLN A 36 -4.08 2.64 -11.68
N HIS A 37 -4.67 2.83 -12.86
CA HIS A 37 -6.04 3.28 -12.98
C HIS A 37 -6.93 2.15 -13.48
N HIS A 38 -8.18 2.17 -13.02
CA HIS A 38 -9.22 1.24 -13.47
C HIS A 38 -10.35 2.04 -14.13
N TRP A 39 -10.13 2.37 -15.40
CA TRP A 39 -11.03 3.20 -16.18
C TRP A 39 -12.31 2.44 -16.55
N LEU A 40 -13.43 2.88 -15.98
CA LEU A 40 -14.76 2.34 -16.27
C LEU A 40 -15.61 3.41 -16.99
N PRO A 41 -15.87 3.25 -18.30
CA PRO A 41 -16.78 4.15 -19.00
C PRO A 41 -18.24 3.82 -18.68
N VAL A 42 -18.99 4.83 -18.27
CA VAL A 42 -20.43 4.80 -18.05
C VAL A 42 -21.07 5.86 -18.94
N VAL A 43 -21.97 5.45 -19.81
CA VAL A 43 -22.63 6.28 -20.80
C VAL A 43 -24.09 6.46 -20.41
N GLU A 44 -24.60 7.68 -20.49
CA GLU A 44 -26.02 8.00 -20.33
C GLU A 44 -26.58 8.54 -21.64
N ASP A 45 -27.72 8.01 -22.08
CA ASP A 45 -28.41 8.50 -23.27
C ASP A 45 -29.34 9.69 -22.99
N THR A 46 -29.91 10.27 -24.03
CA THR A 46 -30.85 11.41 -23.94
C THR A 46 -32.17 11.08 -23.25
N GLU A 47 -32.47 9.81 -23.03
CA GLU A 47 -33.65 9.31 -22.29
C GLU A 47 -33.33 8.96 -20.83
N GLY A 48 -32.06 9.12 -20.40
CA GLY A 48 -31.59 8.81 -19.06
C GLY A 48 -31.24 7.34 -18.82
N LYS A 49 -31.15 6.52 -19.87
CA LYS A 49 -30.74 5.11 -19.76
C LYS A 49 -29.22 5.04 -19.69
N LEU A 50 -28.72 4.06 -18.92
CA LEU A 50 -27.28 3.86 -18.70
C LEU A 50 -26.76 2.64 -19.46
N ALA A 51 -25.57 2.76 -20.02
CA ALA A 51 -24.75 1.66 -20.50
C ALA A 51 -23.39 1.70 -19.80
N VAL A 52 -22.90 0.55 -19.36
CA VAL A 52 -21.61 0.39 -18.69
C VAL A 52 -20.69 -0.37 -19.63
N GLY A 53 -19.56 0.23 -19.98
CA GLY A 53 -18.59 -0.39 -20.88
C GLY A 53 -17.58 -1.29 -20.16
N PRO A 54 -16.66 -1.91 -20.92
CA PRO A 54 -15.60 -2.73 -20.34
C PRO A 54 -14.59 -1.86 -19.57
N VAL A 55 -13.92 -2.43 -18.58
CA VAL A 55 -12.85 -1.73 -17.86
C VAL A 55 -11.53 -1.80 -18.59
N PHE A 56 -10.90 -0.64 -18.69
CA PHE A 56 -9.55 -0.47 -19.18
C PHE A 56 -8.64 -0.20 -18.00
N TRP A 57 -7.71 -1.11 -17.77
CA TRP A 57 -6.62 -0.89 -16.83
C TRP A 57 -5.43 -0.24 -17.53
N THR A 58 -4.92 0.85 -16.98
CA THR A 58 -3.56 1.30 -17.29
C THR A 58 -2.65 0.72 -16.23
N ARG A 59 -1.72 -0.15 -16.64
CA ARG A 59 -0.58 -0.50 -15.80
C ARG A 59 0.25 0.77 -15.66
N ASP A 60 0.74 1.06 -14.45
CA ASP A 60 1.70 2.14 -14.34
C ASP A 60 2.92 1.84 -15.24
N LEU A 61 3.67 2.88 -15.62
CA LEU A 61 4.90 2.73 -16.41
C LEU A 61 6.01 1.98 -15.63
N LEU A 62 5.76 1.61 -14.37
CA LEU A 62 6.70 0.99 -13.45
C LEU A 62 6.45 -0.52 -13.24
N CYS A 63 5.39 -1.09 -13.82
CA CYS A 63 4.94 -2.47 -13.60
C CYS A 63 4.75 -2.81 -12.12
N THR A 64 3.96 -2.02 -11.38
CA THR A 64 3.61 -2.36 -9.99
C THR A 64 2.84 -3.67 -9.85
N GLN A 65 3.06 -4.31 -8.70
CA GLN A 65 2.66 -5.67 -8.34
C GLN A 65 1.14 -5.79 -8.12
N HIS A 66 0.61 -6.98 -8.38
CA HIS A 66 -0.79 -7.32 -8.13
C HIS A 66 -0.97 -7.81 -6.68
N MET A 67 -2.01 -7.33 -6.01
CA MET A 67 -2.48 -7.86 -4.73
C MET A 67 -3.89 -8.42 -4.96
N ASP A 68 -4.08 -9.70 -4.67
CA ASP A 68 -5.40 -10.32 -4.72
C ASP A 68 -6.30 -9.71 -3.63
N SER A 69 -7.48 -9.23 -4.04
CA SER A 69 -8.44 -8.56 -3.18
C SER A 69 -9.17 -9.50 -2.22
N ASP A 70 -9.16 -10.81 -2.49
CA ASP A 70 -9.86 -11.80 -1.66
C ASP A 70 -9.08 -12.19 -0.38
N ARG A 71 -7.75 -12.00 -0.37
CA ARG A 71 -6.85 -12.43 0.73
C ARG A 71 -5.67 -11.54 1.07
N ASN A 72 -5.50 -10.40 0.40
CA ASN A 72 -4.28 -9.58 0.52
C ASN A 72 -3.00 -10.40 0.25
N ASN A 73 -3.09 -11.40 -0.64
CA ASN A 73 -1.91 -12.13 -1.06
C ASN A 73 -1.13 -11.28 -2.05
N HIS A 74 0.19 -11.29 -1.86
CA HIS A 74 1.11 -10.84 -2.88
C HIS A 74 1.02 -11.85 -4.02
N ASP A 75 0.62 -11.43 -5.21
CA ASP A 75 0.76 -12.25 -6.42
C ASP A 75 2.05 -11.82 -7.10
N PRO A 76 3.21 -12.43 -6.76
CA PRO A 76 4.47 -12.02 -7.33
C PRO A 76 4.48 -12.32 -8.82
N PHE A 77 4.76 -11.29 -9.62
CA PHE A 77 5.35 -11.51 -10.93
C PHE A 77 6.76 -12.07 -10.73
N GLY A 78 6.96 -13.35 -11.07
CA GLY A 78 8.28 -13.95 -11.14
C GLY A 78 8.92 -13.62 -12.50
N ILE A 79 10.15 -13.08 -12.48
CA ILE A 79 11.03 -13.13 -13.65
C ILE A 79 11.96 -14.31 -13.45
N GLN A 80 11.78 -15.37 -14.22
CA GLN A 80 12.71 -16.50 -14.25
C GLN A 80 13.68 -16.31 -15.42
N LEU A 81 14.96 -16.57 -15.20
CA LEU A 81 15.90 -16.72 -16.31
C LEU A 81 15.71 -18.12 -16.91
N ASP A 82 15.45 -18.20 -18.22
CA ASP A 82 15.47 -19.48 -18.91
C ASP A 82 16.87 -20.10 -18.84
N LYS A 83 17.00 -21.38 -19.25
CA LYS A 83 18.29 -22.09 -19.29
C LYS A 83 19.39 -21.41 -20.14
N ARG A 84 19.07 -20.33 -20.85
CA ARG A 84 19.98 -19.52 -21.67
C ARG A 84 20.24 -18.14 -21.05
N GLY A 85 19.75 -17.89 -19.83
CA GLY A 85 19.92 -16.63 -19.11
C GLY A 85 18.97 -15.52 -19.57
N ARG A 86 17.89 -15.82 -20.30
CA ARG A 86 16.94 -14.80 -20.78
C ARG A 86 15.76 -14.67 -19.83
N SER A 87 15.43 -13.44 -19.46
CA SER A 87 14.29 -13.11 -18.63
C SER A 87 12.98 -13.56 -19.28
N GLN A 88 12.22 -14.40 -18.59
CA GLN A 88 10.83 -14.72 -18.88
C GLN A 88 9.96 -14.13 -17.77
N ILE A 89 8.98 -13.31 -18.17
CA ILE A 89 7.96 -12.80 -17.25
C ILE A 89 6.90 -13.88 -17.13
N ILE A 90 6.75 -14.45 -15.94
CA ILE A 90 5.68 -15.40 -15.64
C ILE A 90 4.53 -14.63 -15.02
N TYR A 91 3.37 -14.76 -15.65
CA TYR A 91 2.10 -14.27 -15.11
C TYR A 91 1.52 -15.39 -14.24
N GLN A 92 1.34 -15.16 -12.94
CA GLN A 92 0.57 -16.07 -12.07
C GLN A 92 -0.92 -15.71 -12.20
N TYR A 93 -1.51 -16.03 -13.35
CA TYR A 93 -2.95 -16.32 -13.41
C TYR A 93 -3.06 -17.67 -12.74
N ALA A 94 -4.24 -18.08 -12.28
CA ALA A 94 -4.52 -19.42 -11.78
C ALA A 94 -4.30 -20.53 -12.86
N THR A 95 -3.08 -20.66 -13.39
CA THR A 95 -2.65 -21.61 -14.39
C THR A 95 -1.51 -22.40 -13.82
N HIS A 96 -1.90 -23.53 -13.21
CA HIS A 96 -1.15 -24.76 -13.15
C HIS A 96 -0.21 -24.91 -14.35
N GLN A 97 1.12 -24.92 -14.13
CA GLN A 97 2.04 -25.48 -15.11
C GLN A 97 3.07 -26.37 -14.43
N PHE A 98 2.95 -27.66 -14.75
CA PHE A 98 3.79 -28.77 -14.34
C PHE A 98 5.04 -28.87 -15.20
N ILE A 99 6.24 -28.86 -14.62
CA ILE A 99 7.40 -29.59 -15.15
C ILE A 99 8.25 -30.13 -13.99
N LYS A 100 8.38 -31.47 -13.93
CA LYS A 100 9.19 -32.30 -13.00
C LYS A 100 8.66 -32.50 -11.56
N GLY A 101 7.43 -33.01 -11.45
CA GLY A 101 7.20 -34.13 -10.52
C GLY A 101 6.63 -33.84 -9.13
N GLN A 102 6.26 -32.61 -8.78
CA GLN A 102 5.31 -32.36 -7.68
C GLN A 102 4.30 -31.26 -8.05
N MET A 103 3.04 -31.49 -7.71
CA MET A 103 1.96 -30.51 -7.73
C MET A 103 1.59 -30.21 -6.27
N GLN A 104 1.63 -28.94 -5.86
CA GLN A 104 0.94 -28.49 -4.65
C GLN A 104 -0.25 -27.63 -5.06
N VAL A 105 -1.42 -28.00 -4.54
CA VAL A 105 -2.71 -27.36 -4.76
C VAL A 105 -2.83 -26.19 -3.79
N PHE A 106 -3.02 -24.98 -4.30
CA PHE A 106 -3.40 -23.82 -3.48
C PHE A 106 -4.90 -23.94 -3.15
N ARG A 107 -5.25 -24.34 -1.93
CA ARG A 107 -6.60 -24.20 -1.37
C ARG A 107 -6.57 -23.19 -0.23
N PRO A 108 -7.36 -22.12 -0.33
CA PRO A 108 -7.60 -21.23 0.79
C PRO A 108 -8.78 -21.76 1.60
N GLY A 109 -8.46 -22.33 2.75
CA GLY A 109 -9.44 -22.83 3.70
C GLY A 109 -8.78 -23.83 4.62
N SER A 110 -9.14 -23.79 5.90
CA SER A 110 -8.83 -24.87 6.83
C SER A 110 -9.26 -26.21 6.20
N THR A 111 -8.33 -27.09 5.90
CA THR A 111 -8.64 -28.51 5.83
C THR A 111 -7.53 -29.28 6.54
N SER A 112 -7.80 -29.59 7.81
CA SER A 112 -7.51 -30.94 8.28
C SER A 112 -8.10 -31.91 7.26
N ASN A 113 -7.25 -32.62 6.53
CA ASN A 113 -7.34 -34.07 6.36
C ASN A 113 -6.09 -34.58 5.65
N GLN A 114 -5.53 -35.63 6.26
CA GLN A 114 -4.36 -36.37 5.82
C GLN A 114 -4.73 -37.23 4.61
N GLU A 115 -3.73 -37.41 3.73
CA GLU A 115 -3.57 -38.41 2.65
C GLU A 115 -3.37 -37.72 1.29
N GLU A 116 -2.13 -37.77 0.77
CA GLU A 116 -1.81 -38.26 -0.58
C GLU A 116 -0.31 -38.12 -0.95
N PHE A 117 0.11 -38.99 -1.86
CA PHE A 117 1.46 -39.51 -2.17
C PHE A 117 2.47 -38.54 -2.82
N HIS A 118 3.78 -38.79 -2.57
CA HIS A 118 4.94 -37.98 -3.00
C HIS A 118 5.80 -38.61 -4.13
N ALA A 119 6.44 -37.78 -4.96
CA ALA A 119 7.70 -38.10 -5.67
C ALA A 119 8.65 -36.87 -5.70
N PRO A 120 9.99 -36.97 -5.68
CA PRO A 120 10.88 -35.90 -5.18
C PRO A 120 11.58 -35.04 -6.25
N GLY A 121 11.88 -33.77 -5.91
CA GLY A 121 12.96 -32.99 -6.54
C GLY A 121 12.61 -31.63 -7.16
N LEU A 122 12.25 -30.63 -6.33
CA LEU A 122 12.54 -29.19 -6.47
C LEU A 122 11.91 -28.43 -5.29
N ASP A 123 12.71 -27.65 -4.57
CA ASP A 123 12.30 -26.78 -3.45
C ASP A 123 11.82 -25.41 -3.99
N ALA A 124 10.51 -25.22 -4.05
CA ALA A 124 9.92 -23.90 -4.16
C ALA A 124 8.67 -23.88 -3.26
N THR A 125 8.81 -23.27 -2.08
CA THR A 125 7.72 -23.07 -1.13
C THR A 125 7.25 -21.62 -1.18
N GLU A 126 5.97 -21.43 -1.50
CA GLU A 126 5.30 -20.13 -1.49
C GLU A 126 5.09 -19.59 -0.07
N TYR A 127 5.03 -18.27 0.05
CA TYR A 127 4.89 -17.53 1.31
C TYR A 127 3.43 -17.15 1.54
N SER A 128 2.89 -17.53 2.69
CA SER A 128 1.59 -17.04 3.15
C SER A 128 1.77 -16.27 4.46
N TRP A 129 1.73 -14.94 4.36
CA TRP A 129 1.54 -14.06 5.51
C TRP A 129 0.04 -13.97 5.77
N HIS A 130 -0.41 -14.45 6.93
CA HIS A 130 -1.83 -14.39 7.27
C HIS A 130 -2.15 -13.08 8.00
N PHE A 131 -2.85 -12.18 7.31
CA PHE A 131 -3.36 -10.95 7.90
C PHE A 131 -4.77 -11.19 8.45
N GLY A 132 -4.90 -11.19 9.78
CA GLY A 132 -6.19 -11.30 10.45
C GLY A 132 -6.22 -10.36 11.65
N PRO A 133 -7.08 -9.32 11.67
CA PRO A 133 -7.29 -8.56 12.89
C PRO A 133 -8.03 -9.45 13.89
N THR A 134 -7.36 -9.81 14.99
CA THR A 134 -7.99 -10.49 16.12
C THR A 134 -8.12 -9.51 17.28
N LEU A 135 -9.37 -9.24 17.66
CA LEU A 135 -9.70 -8.39 18.78
C LEU A 135 -10.75 -9.13 19.62
N ASP A 136 -10.32 -9.63 20.76
CA ASP A 136 -11.23 -10.09 21.80
C ASP A 136 -11.68 -8.84 22.58
N LEU A 137 -12.86 -8.30 22.25
CA LEU A 137 -13.54 -7.29 23.07
C LEU A 137 -14.78 -7.92 23.70
N LYS A 138 -14.63 -8.48 24.90
CA LYS A 138 -15.79 -8.74 25.74
C LYS A 138 -16.24 -7.44 26.38
N SER A 139 -17.22 -6.74 25.80
CA SER A 139 -17.94 -5.69 26.52
C SER A 139 -19.06 -6.31 27.34
N GLU A 140 -19.09 -6.08 28.65
CA GLU A 140 -20.27 -6.43 29.48
C GLU A 140 -21.39 -5.39 29.29
N PRO A 141 -22.68 -5.80 29.33
CA PRO A 141 -23.18 -7.14 29.63
C PRO A 141 -23.42 -8.00 28.38
N ALA A 142 -23.14 -9.29 28.53
CA ALA A 142 -23.14 -10.30 27.47
C ALA A 142 -24.55 -10.57 26.92
N GLU A 143 -24.82 -10.12 25.70
CA GLU A 143 -25.67 -10.85 24.76
C GLU A 143 -24.81 -11.87 23.99
N PRO A 144 -25.36 -13.06 23.64
CA PRO A 144 -24.59 -14.13 23.00
C PRO A 144 -23.92 -13.62 21.72
N PRO A 145 -22.72 -14.10 21.38
CA PRO A 145 -21.91 -13.53 20.30
C PRO A 145 -22.67 -13.62 18.98
N MET A 146 -23.18 -12.48 18.53
CA MET A 146 -23.72 -12.33 17.18
C MET A 146 -22.56 -12.38 16.20
N SER A 147 -22.29 -13.59 15.68
CA SER A 147 -21.41 -13.83 14.54
C SER A 147 -22.05 -13.26 13.28
N GLY A 148 -21.78 -11.98 13.02
CA GLY A 148 -22.20 -11.24 11.83
C GLY A 148 -21.06 -10.35 11.35
N TRP A 149 -20.26 -10.87 10.42
CA TRP A 149 -19.04 -10.24 9.95
C TRP A 149 -19.20 -9.77 8.51
N ALA A 150 -19.36 -8.46 8.32
CA ALA A 150 -19.04 -7.80 7.06
C ALA A 150 -17.70 -7.09 7.25
N MET A 151 -16.61 -7.74 6.86
CA MET A 151 -15.37 -7.01 6.60
C MET A 151 -15.61 -6.18 5.34
N ARG A 152 -15.85 -4.88 5.50
CA ARG A 152 -15.70 -3.94 4.38
C ARG A 152 -14.20 -3.75 4.18
N TYR A 153 -13.63 -4.61 3.34
CA TYR A 153 -12.29 -4.38 2.82
C TYR A 153 -12.30 -3.07 2.04
N PHE A 154 -11.56 -2.09 2.53
CA PHE A 154 -11.06 -0.99 1.71
C PHE A 154 -9.73 -1.45 1.11
N THR A 155 -9.77 -2.57 0.37
CA THR A 155 -8.67 -2.94 -0.51
C THR A 155 -8.84 -2.17 -1.81
N THR A 156 -7.76 -2.00 -2.54
CA THR A 156 -7.76 -1.56 -3.94
C THR A 156 -8.46 -2.62 -4.80
N CYS A 157 -9.78 -2.76 -4.64
CA CYS A 157 -10.59 -3.56 -5.53
C CYS A 157 -10.47 -2.96 -6.94
N SER A 158 -10.55 -3.81 -7.96
CA SER A 158 -10.80 -3.30 -9.30
C SER A 158 -12.07 -2.42 -9.27
N SER A 159 -12.11 -1.33 -10.04
CA SER A 159 -13.31 -0.47 -10.09
C SER A 159 -14.56 -1.24 -10.49
N VAL A 160 -14.39 -2.31 -11.29
CA VAL A 160 -15.41 -3.31 -11.59
C VAL A 160 -15.93 -4.01 -10.36
N GLU A 161 -15.05 -4.58 -9.53
CA GLU A 161 -15.48 -5.32 -8.34
C GLU A 161 -16.14 -4.40 -7.33
N ALA A 162 -15.62 -3.21 -7.09
CA ALA A 162 -16.27 -2.24 -6.20
C ALA A 162 -17.66 -1.82 -6.74
N PHE A 163 -17.77 -1.52 -8.04
CA PHE A 163 -19.03 -1.10 -8.66
C PHE A 163 -20.04 -2.24 -8.80
N ILE A 164 -19.60 -3.45 -9.18
CA ILE A 164 -20.45 -4.65 -9.24
C ILE A 164 -20.86 -5.06 -7.84
N VAL A 165 -19.97 -5.03 -6.84
CA VAL A 165 -20.31 -5.34 -5.45
C VAL A 165 -21.27 -4.29 -4.90
N ASP A 166 -21.04 -2.99 -5.11
CA ASP A 166 -21.95 -1.93 -4.65
C ASP A 166 -23.33 -2.06 -5.35
N MET A 167 -23.38 -2.27 -6.68
CA MET A 167 -24.65 -2.49 -7.40
C MET A 167 -25.35 -3.80 -7.04
N TRP A 168 -24.60 -4.89 -6.83
CA TRP A 168 -25.13 -6.21 -6.49
C TRP A 168 -25.59 -6.26 -5.04
N LEU A 169 -24.92 -5.56 -4.12
CA LEU A 169 -25.37 -5.39 -2.75
C LEU A 169 -26.65 -4.55 -2.70
N ASP A 170 -26.71 -3.41 -3.39
CA ASP A 170 -27.89 -2.54 -3.42
C ASP A 170 -29.13 -3.20 -4.06
N THR A 171 -28.94 -4.06 -5.07
CA THR A 171 -30.05 -4.76 -5.74
C THR A 171 -30.46 -6.08 -5.06
N LYS A 172 -29.53 -6.77 -4.38
CA LYS A 172 -29.78 -8.09 -3.79
C LYS A 172 -30.09 -8.05 -2.30
N TYR A 173 -29.63 -7.00 -1.60
CA TYR A 173 -29.87 -6.77 -0.18
C TYR A 173 -30.25 -5.29 0.00
N PRO A 174 -31.55 -4.94 -0.12
CA PRO A 174 -31.98 -3.60 0.26
C PRO A 174 -31.57 -3.32 1.71
N ALA A 175 -31.39 -2.05 2.07
CA ALA A 175 -30.78 -1.64 3.35
C ALA A 175 -31.47 -2.21 4.61
N ASP A 176 -32.66 -2.78 4.45
CA ASP A 176 -33.52 -3.41 5.46
C ASP A 176 -33.52 -4.97 5.41
N ALA A 177 -32.76 -5.60 4.52
CA ALA A 177 -32.75 -7.06 4.38
C ALA A 177 -31.94 -7.76 5.50
N PRO A 178 -32.51 -8.78 6.17
CA PRO A 178 -31.80 -9.55 7.20
C PRO A 178 -30.69 -10.41 6.58
N LEU A 179 -29.43 -10.13 6.95
CA LEU A 179 -28.23 -10.85 6.51
C LEU A 179 -28.30 -12.36 6.79
N LYS A 180 -28.23 -13.20 5.74
CA LYS A 180 -28.14 -14.67 5.88
C LYS A 180 -26.69 -15.15 5.99
N LYS A 181 -26.45 -15.99 7.00
CA LYS A 181 -25.18 -16.66 7.36
C LYS A 181 -24.71 -17.67 6.30
N GLN A 182 -23.50 -17.50 5.76
CA GLN A 182 -22.76 -18.58 5.08
C GLN A 182 -21.24 -18.34 5.17
N PHE A 183 -20.58 -18.67 6.28
CA PHE A 183 -19.15 -19.07 6.34
C PHE A 183 -18.87 -19.79 7.68
N GLY A 184 -17.98 -20.79 7.67
CA GLY A 184 -17.80 -21.81 8.73
C GLY A 184 -17.21 -21.35 10.07
N HIS A 185 -17.37 -22.20 11.10
CA HIS A 185 -17.38 -21.87 12.53
C HIS A 185 -16.02 -21.70 13.27
N HIS A 186 -14.84 -21.78 12.64
CA HIS A 186 -13.60 -22.00 13.42
C HIS A 186 -12.42 -21.02 13.26
N ALA A 187 -12.55 -19.91 12.51
CA ALA A 187 -11.49 -18.88 12.43
C ALA A 187 -11.97 -17.44 12.73
N TYR A 188 -13.28 -17.22 12.85
CA TYR A 188 -13.87 -15.88 12.81
C TYR A 188 -14.51 -15.43 14.14
N GLU A 189 -14.43 -16.24 15.21
CA GLU A 189 -15.03 -15.91 16.51
C GLU A 189 -14.29 -14.81 17.30
N ARG A 190 -13.10 -14.39 16.85
CA ARG A 190 -12.23 -13.43 17.56
C ARG A 190 -11.95 -12.14 16.80
N ASN A 191 -12.73 -11.84 15.78
CA ASN A 191 -12.53 -10.58 15.08
C ASN A 191 -13.22 -9.44 15.91
N VAL A 192 -12.78 -8.19 15.75
CA VAL A 192 -13.40 -6.91 16.20
C VAL A 192 -14.88 -6.70 15.78
N PRO A 193 -15.93 -6.93 16.60
CA PRO A 193 -17.31 -6.79 16.10
C PRO A 193 -17.49 -5.51 15.28
N ALA A 194 -17.90 -5.61 14.00
CA ALA A 194 -17.78 -4.52 13.04
C ALA A 194 -18.63 -3.28 13.42
N ASP A 195 -19.52 -3.44 14.40
CA ASP A 195 -20.30 -2.41 15.08
C ASP A 195 -19.53 -1.68 16.20
N VAL A 196 -18.38 -2.20 16.63
CA VAL A 196 -17.54 -1.65 17.71
C VAL A 196 -16.40 -0.81 17.17
N ALA A 197 -15.68 -1.29 16.16
CA ALA A 197 -14.58 -0.56 15.55
C ALA A 197 -14.31 -1.00 14.11
N THR A 198 -13.76 -0.10 13.30
CA THR A 198 -13.22 -0.42 11.97
C THR A 198 -11.70 -0.45 12.03
N VAL A 199 -11.08 -1.43 11.39
CA VAL A 199 -9.63 -1.48 11.19
C VAL A 199 -9.33 -1.26 9.71
N SER A 200 -8.49 -0.29 9.39
CA SER A 200 -7.98 -0.04 8.05
C SER A 200 -6.47 -0.26 8.00
N PHE A 201 -6.01 -0.76 6.86
CA PHE A 201 -4.61 -0.96 6.54
C PHE A 201 -4.28 -0.17 5.27
N ARG A 202 -3.19 0.60 5.31
CA ARG A 202 -2.60 1.25 4.13
C ARG A 202 -1.20 0.70 3.93
N TYR A 203 -0.98 0.05 2.80
CA TYR A 203 0.33 -0.45 2.39
C TYR A 203 0.99 0.58 1.48
N ILE A 204 2.24 0.92 1.78
CA ILE A 204 3.07 1.84 1.00
C ILE A 204 4.32 1.06 0.61
N ASP A 205 4.38 0.70 -0.66
CA ASP A 205 5.52 0.00 -1.25
C ASP A 205 6.47 1.01 -1.91
N ALA A 206 7.70 1.05 -1.42
CA ALA A 206 8.74 1.89 -1.98
C ALA A 206 9.46 1.12 -3.09
N PHE A 207 9.20 1.49 -4.35
CA PHE A 207 9.77 0.85 -5.53
C PHE A 207 11.27 0.52 -5.36
N HIS A 208 11.62 -0.76 -5.52
CA HIS A 208 12.98 -1.24 -5.33
C HIS A 208 13.57 -1.82 -6.63
N PRO A 209 14.87 -1.61 -6.91
CA PRO A 209 15.55 -2.32 -7.99
C PRO A 209 15.52 -3.83 -7.73
N TYR A 210 15.47 -4.62 -8.79
CA TYR A 210 15.59 -6.07 -8.69
C TYR A 210 16.88 -6.46 -7.92
N GLY A 211 16.76 -7.41 -6.99
CA GLY A 211 17.88 -7.88 -6.19
C GLY A 211 18.24 -7.00 -4.98
N ARG A 212 17.51 -5.92 -4.71
CA ARG A 212 17.62 -5.16 -3.45
C ARG A 212 16.52 -5.57 -2.45
N PRO A 213 16.70 -5.29 -1.15
CA PRO A 213 15.64 -5.50 -0.17
C PRO A 213 14.36 -4.75 -0.57
N ALA A 214 13.22 -5.40 -0.31
CA ALA A 214 11.90 -4.93 -0.69
C ALA A 214 11.12 -4.51 0.57
N PRO A 215 11.08 -3.21 0.89
CA PRO A 215 10.38 -2.75 2.07
C PRO A 215 8.93 -2.34 1.79
N VAL A 216 8.03 -2.73 2.68
CA VAL A 216 6.63 -2.31 2.67
C VAL A 216 6.30 -1.68 4.01
N VAL A 217 5.86 -0.42 4.01
CA VAL A 217 5.30 0.22 5.20
C VAL A 217 3.82 -0.13 5.26
N CYS A 218 3.36 -0.61 6.41
CA CYS A 218 1.95 -0.83 6.68
C CYS A 218 1.51 0.10 7.81
N GLU A 219 0.64 1.04 7.46
CA GLU A 219 -0.04 1.90 8.40
C GLU A 219 -1.37 1.22 8.77
N VAL A 220 -1.60 1.05 10.06
CA VAL A 220 -2.83 0.49 10.61
C VAL A 220 -3.57 1.56 11.39
N ALA A 221 -4.87 1.72 11.15
CA ALA A 221 -5.73 2.56 11.96
C ALA A 221 -6.92 1.76 12.47
N MET A 222 -7.22 1.87 13.76
CA MET A 222 -8.42 1.33 14.39
C MET A 222 -9.27 2.49 14.88
N LYS A 223 -10.46 2.65 14.29
CA LYS A 223 -11.43 3.67 14.66
C LYS A 223 -12.57 3.06 15.46
N PHE A 224 -12.84 3.57 16.65
CA PHE A 224 -13.98 3.15 17.46
C PHE A 224 -15.28 3.75 16.93
N LEU A 225 -16.30 2.93 16.74
CA LEU A 225 -17.62 3.35 16.24
C LEU A 225 -18.60 3.68 17.35
N LYS A 226 -18.32 3.22 18.57
CA LYS A 226 -19.08 3.51 19.79
C LYS A 226 -18.12 3.67 20.97
N ASP A 227 -18.66 4.08 22.11
CA ASP A 227 -17.89 4.11 23.35
C ASP A 227 -17.51 2.68 23.77
N VAL A 228 -16.23 2.47 24.08
CA VAL A 228 -15.68 1.14 24.42
C VAL A 228 -14.84 1.23 25.68
N LYS A 229 -15.19 0.41 26.67
CA LYS A 229 -14.33 0.13 27.82
C LYS A 229 -13.70 -1.23 27.64
N ILE A 230 -12.37 -1.26 27.51
CA ILE A 230 -11.62 -2.52 27.34
C ILE A 230 -11.36 -3.12 28.71
N PRO A 231 -11.79 -4.37 29.00
CA PRO A 231 -11.57 -5.00 30.30
C PRO A 231 -10.09 -5.17 30.60
N GLU A 232 -9.68 -5.01 31.86
CA GLU A 232 -8.27 -5.15 32.28
C GLU A 232 -7.70 -6.55 32.04
N ALA A 233 -8.56 -7.58 31.92
CA ALA A 233 -8.16 -8.97 31.76
C ALA A 233 -7.94 -9.40 30.29
N ASN A 234 -8.27 -8.56 29.30
CA ASN A 234 -8.19 -8.96 27.90
C ASN A 234 -6.84 -8.59 27.24
N PRO A 235 -6.28 -9.49 26.41
CA PRO A 235 -5.06 -9.20 25.67
C PRO A 235 -5.27 -8.03 24.72
N SER A 236 -4.24 -7.20 24.55
CA SER A 236 -4.23 -6.10 23.60
C SER A 236 -4.69 -6.56 22.19
N PRO A 237 -5.48 -5.74 21.46
CA PRO A 237 -5.84 -5.97 20.07
C PRO A 237 -4.64 -6.38 19.26
N LYS A 238 -4.71 -7.52 18.59
CA LYS A 238 -3.69 -7.91 17.62
C LYS A 238 -4.23 -7.65 16.23
N PHE A 239 -3.66 -6.66 15.55
CA PHE A 239 -4.08 -6.34 14.19
C PHE A 239 -3.35 -7.19 13.15
N MET A 240 -2.25 -7.84 13.54
CA MET A 240 -1.47 -8.67 12.65
C MET A 240 -0.84 -9.82 13.41
N SER A 241 -0.74 -10.97 12.75
CA SER A 241 0.15 -12.03 13.15
C SER A 241 1.05 -12.46 12.00
N ALA A 242 2.29 -12.79 12.32
CA ALA A 242 3.29 -13.20 11.37
C ALA A 242 4.04 -14.41 11.91
N GLY A 243 4.17 -15.44 11.09
CA GLY A 243 4.81 -16.69 11.49
C GLY A 243 3.93 -17.89 11.19
N ARG A 244 4.34 -19.04 11.69
CA ARG A 244 3.76 -20.33 11.35
C ARG A 244 3.15 -20.99 12.56
N TRP A 245 1.88 -21.41 12.44
CA TRP A 245 1.23 -22.33 13.37
C TRP A 245 1.27 -23.74 12.76
N GLY A 246 2.19 -24.61 13.21
CA GLY A 246 2.16 -26.03 12.87
C GLY A 246 3.53 -26.71 12.66
N PRO A 247 3.58 -28.05 12.72
CA PRO A 247 4.82 -28.84 12.86
C PRO A 247 5.58 -29.10 11.55
N TRP A 248 5.21 -28.49 10.42
CA TRP A 248 5.82 -28.92 9.16
C TRP A 248 7.32 -28.57 9.10
N PRO A 249 8.18 -29.32 8.40
CA PRO A 249 9.61 -28.97 8.31
C PRO A 249 9.85 -27.71 7.44
N GLY A 250 11.01 -27.04 7.59
CA GLY A 250 11.72 -26.45 6.44
C GLY A 250 11.64 -24.94 6.12
N HIS A 251 10.99 -24.06 6.89
CA HIS A 251 10.84 -22.65 6.45
C HIS A 251 11.76 -21.63 7.13
N TYR A 252 12.06 -21.79 8.42
CA TYR A 252 13.00 -20.98 9.17
C TYR A 252 13.72 -21.89 10.16
N ASP A 253 15.03 -21.75 10.27
CA ASP A 253 15.85 -22.46 11.24
C ASP A 253 16.31 -21.53 12.37
N HIS A 254 16.22 -20.21 12.19
CA HIS A 254 16.62 -19.23 13.19
C HIS A 254 15.67 -18.04 13.25
N TYR A 255 15.72 -17.35 14.39
CA TYR A 255 15.04 -16.08 14.58
C TYR A 255 15.91 -15.13 15.38
N THR A 256 15.62 -13.83 15.24
CA THR A 256 16.06 -12.80 16.17
C THR A 256 14.86 -11.93 16.54
N VAL A 257 14.69 -11.63 17.83
CA VAL A 257 13.77 -10.62 18.34
C VAL A 257 14.59 -9.57 19.07
N ALA A 258 14.52 -8.33 18.60
CA ALA A 258 15.07 -7.17 19.31
C ALA A 258 13.88 -6.32 19.77
N ALA A 259 13.45 -6.49 21.02
CA ALA A 259 12.27 -5.79 21.56
C ALA A 259 12.43 -5.51 23.05
N GLY A 260 11.87 -4.39 23.52
CA GLY A 260 11.88 -4.04 24.94
C GLY A 260 13.28 -3.86 25.53
N GLY A 261 14.26 -3.46 24.70
CA GLY A 261 15.66 -3.28 25.09
C GLY A 261 16.45 -4.59 25.25
N LYS A 262 15.92 -5.73 24.80
CA LYS A 262 16.61 -7.01 24.77
C LYS A 262 16.69 -7.52 23.34
N THR A 263 17.81 -8.16 23.01
CA THR A 263 17.95 -8.93 21.78
C THR A 263 18.11 -10.40 22.15
N ILE A 264 17.23 -11.24 21.63
CA ILE A 264 17.23 -12.69 21.80
C ILE A 264 17.18 -13.34 20.43
N GLY A 265 17.87 -14.45 20.27
CA GLY A 265 17.83 -15.24 19.06
C GLY A 265 18.04 -16.71 19.40
N GLY A 266 17.70 -17.59 18.47
CA GLY A 266 17.84 -19.02 18.70
C GLY A 266 17.62 -19.84 17.44
N ASP A 267 18.00 -21.11 17.55
CA ASP A 267 17.78 -22.14 16.55
C ASP A 267 16.43 -22.83 16.80
N LEU A 268 15.52 -22.75 15.82
CA LEU A 268 14.18 -23.32 15.81
C LEU A 268 14.19 -24.84 15.55
N LEU A 269 15.32 -25.43 15.17
CA LEU A 269 15.48 -26.87 14.95
C LEU A 269 15.88 -27.61 16.24
N VAL A 270 16.47 -26.91 17.20
CA VAL A 270 16.93 -27.50 18.46
C VAL A 270 15.77 -27.80 19.40
N GLU A 271 15.72 -29.04 19.89
CA GLU A 271 14.71 -29.48 20.85
C GLU A 271 14.89 -28.81 22.22
N GLY A 272 13.79 -28.36 22.82
CA GLY A 272 13.82 -27.59 24.07
C GLY A 272 13.99 -26.08 23.90
N THR A 273 14.27 -25.59 22.69
CA THR A 273 14.25 -24.15 22.39
C THR A 273 12.80 -23.66 22.32
N SER A 274 12.27 -23.24 23.46
CA SER A 274 10.99 -22.53 23.53
C SER A 274 11.21 -21.15 24.15
N MET A 275 10.64 -20.13 23.54
CA MET A 275 10.66 -18.78 24.06
C MET A 275 9.27 -18.18 23.91
N SER A 276 8.84 -17.46 24.95
CA SER A 276 7.61 -16.70 24.89
C SER A 276 7.84 -15.29 25.42
N MET A 277 7.33 -14.33 24.67
CA MET A 277 7.17 -12.94 25.05
C MET A 277 5.69 -12.59 24.88
N ALA A 278 5.12 -11.88 25.84
CA ALA A 278 3.73 -11.44 25.77
C ALA A 278 3.63 -9.98 26.22
N GLY A 279 2.85 -9.20 25.48
CA GLY A 279 2.56 -7.80 25.79
C GLY A 279 3.79 -6.90 25.79
N THR A 280 4.86 -7.24 25.07
CA THR A 280 6.08 -6.42 25.05
C THR A 280 5.79 -5.11 24.34
N VAL A 281 5.87 -3.99 25.06
CA VAL A 281 5.74 -2.65 24.46
C VAL A 281 6.95 -2.38 23.59
N LEU A 282 6.68 -1.98 22.34
CA LEU A 282 7.69 -1.76 21.32
C LEU A 282 8.08 -0.30 21.24
N LYS A 283 9.36 -0.06 20.96
CA LYS A 283 9.86 1.23 20.49
C LYS A 283 10.08 1.18 18.98
N PRO A 284 10.08 2.32 18.28
CA PRO A 284 10.51 2.36 16.90
C PRO A 284 11.90 1.71 16.74
N GLY A 285 12.00 0.76 15.81
CA GLY A 285 13.23 0.00 15.55
C GLY A 285 13.29 -1.35 16.24
N ASP A 286 12.38 -1.65 17.18
CA ASP A 286 12.20 -3.00 17.69
C ASP A 286 11.65 -3.90 16.56
N TYR A 287 12.15 -5.13 16.45
CA TYR A 287 11.85 -6.00 15.32
C TYR A 287 11.79 -7.49 15.67
N VAL A 288 11.16 -8.25 14.77
CA VAL A 288 11.26 -9.70 14.64
C VAL A 288 11.87 -10.01 13.28
N ALA A 289 12.94 -10.79 13.26
CA ALA A 289 13.59 -11.29 12.06
C ALA A 289 13.53 -12.82 12.00
N LEU A 290 13.22 -13.34 10.81
CA LEU A 290 13.03 -14.75 10.49
C LEU A 290 13.94 -15.15 9.33
N TYR A 291 14.71 -16.23 9.50
CA TYR A 291 15.66 -16.68 8.48
C TYR A 291 15.97 -18.20 8.57
N PRO A 292 16.35 -18.88 7.46
CA PRO A 292 16.38 -18.38 6.09
C PRO A 292 14.99 -18.08 5.54
N SER A 293 14.90 -17.22 4.54
CA SER A 293 13.84 -17.27 3.54
C SER A 293 14.51 -17.49 2.18
N LEU A 294 13.80 -18.01 1.17
CA LEU A 294 14.21 -18.08 -0.25
C LEU A 294 14.78 -16.76 -0.79
N TRP A 295 14.55 -15.65 -0.09
CA TRP A 295 14.98 -14.31 -0.47
C TRP A 295 15.83 -13.62 0.61
N GLY A 296 16.54 -14.37 1.45
CA GLY A 296 17.34 -13.81 2.55
C GLY A 296 16.56 -13.70 3.86
N SER A 297 16.65 -12.59 4.59
CA SER A 297 15.96 -12.42 5.88
C SER A 297 14.61 -11.71 5.73
N GLY A 298 13.58 -12.19 6.45
CA GLY A 298 12.31 -11.49 6.59
C GLY A 298 12.27 -10.71 7.90
N VAL A 299 12.03 -9.40 7.86
CA VAL A 299 12.05 -8.51 9.02
C VAL A 299 10.70 -7.81 9.16
N ILE A 300 10.17 -7.76 10.37
CA ILE A 300 9.03 -6.93 10.75
C ILE A 300 9.48 -6.00 11.87
N MET A 301 9.37 -4.70 11.67
CA MET A 301 9.91 -3.68 12.55
C MET A 301 8.83 -2.67 12.96
N ALA A 302 8.78 -2.31 14.23
CA ALA A 302 7.91 -1.25 14.73
C ALA A 302 8.41 0.11 14.22
N MET A 303 7.49 0.94 13.70
CA MET A 303 7.75 2.35 13.40
C MET A 303 7.03 3.31 14.35
N SER A 304 6.11 2.80 15.16
CA SER A 304 5.38 3.55 16.19
C SER A 304 5.73 3.04 17.59
N ASP A 305 5.57 3.91 18.59
CA ASP A 305 5.87 3.67 20.00
C ASP A 305 4.66 3.19 20.82
N ASN A 306 3.50 3.03 20.18
CA ASN A 306 2.26 2.57 20.78
C ASN A 306 1.90 1.14 20.35
N LEU A 307 2.90 0.32 20.02
CA LEU A 307 2.72 -1.05 19.57
C LEU A 307 3.09 -2.05 20.67
N THR A 308 2.50 -3.23 20.61
CA THR A 308 2.84 -4.38 21.44
C THR A 308 3.15 -5.60 20.59
N LEU A 309 4.03 -6.45 21.11
CA LEU A 309 4.46 -7.68 20.48
C LEU A 309 4.30 -8.86 21.43
N ASP A 310 3.69 -9.92 20.93
CA ASP A 310 3.77 -11.24 21.50
C ASP A 310 4.61 -12.11 20.55
N VAL A 311 5.51 -12.91 21.09
CA VAL A 311 6.29 -13.88 20.32
C VAL A 311 6.23 -15.22 21.01
N ILE A 312 6.04 -16.28 20.24
CA ILE A 312 6.18 -17.65 20.69
C ILE A 312 7.10 -18.36 19.69
N ALA A 313 8.29 -18.75 20.13
CA ALA A 313 9.20 -19.61 19.40
C ALA A 313 9.08 -21.04 19.92
N PHE A 314 9.03 -22.01 19.01
CA PHE A 314 8.95 -23.44 19.30
C PHE A 314 9.65 -24.23 18.19
N LYS A 315 9.84 -25.54 18.41
CA LYS A 315 10.46 -26.42 17.41
C LYS A 315 9.71 -26.32 16.08
N ASN A 316 10.42 -25.97 15.01
CA ASN A 316 9.92 -25.76 13.64
C ASN A 316 8.96 -24.57 13.43
N GLY A 317 8.88 -23.62 14.37
CA GLY A 317 7.97 -22.48 14.21
C GLY A 317 8.24 -21.27 15.10
N LEU A 318 7.89 -20.10 14.57
CA LEU A 318 7.77 -18.87 15.31
C LEU A 318 6.37 -18.32 15.03
N HIS A 319 5.72 -17.77 16.04
CA HIS A 319 4.55 -16.93 15.90
C HIS A 319 4.83 -15.58 16.54
N SER A 320 4.57 -14.50 15.80
CA SER A 320 4.60 -13.13 16.31
C SER A 320 3.22 -12.51 16.13
N ALA A 321 2.70 -11.84 17.15
CA ALA A 321 1.42 -11.15 17.10
C ALA A 321 1.60 -9.69 17.53
N TRP A 322 1.21 -8.79 16.64
CA TRP A 322 1.43 -7.36 16.73
C TRP A 322 0.12 -6.65 17.01
N GLY A 323 0.16 -5.72 17.96
CA GLY A 323 -1.02 -5.08 18.47
C GLY A 323 -0.80 -3.65 18.91
N PHE A 324 -1.88 -2.99 19.34
CA PHE A 324 -1.79 -1.68 19.97
C PHE A 324 -1.49 -1.80 21.46
N GLN A 325 -0.67 -0.88 21.98
CA GLN A 325 -0.63 -0.62 23.41
C GLN A 325 -1.89 0.17 23.77
N LEU A 326 -2.78 -0.44 24.55
CA LEU A 326 -4.00 0.21 24.96
C LEU A 326 -3.82 0.96 26.27
N PRO A 327 -4.06 2.28 26.32
CA PRO A 327 -4.21 2.96 27.59
C PRO A 327 -5.40 2.39 28.38
N LYS A 328 -5.26 2.32 29.70
CA LYS A 328 -6.33 1.91 30.63
C LYS A 328 -7.38 3.01 30.77
N ARG A 329 -8.21 3.18 29.74
CA ARG A 329 -9.31 4.14 29.72
C ARG A 329 -10.45 3.66 28.83
N GLU A 330 -11.57 4.36 28.93
CA GLU A 330 -12.62 4.28 27.94
C GLU A 330 -12.20 5.02 26.66
N PHE A 331 -12.52 4.45 25.50
CA PHE A 331 -12.39 5.06 24.19
C PHE A 331 -13.75 5.59 23.76
N LYS A 332 -13.80 6.82 23.27
CA LYS A 332 -15.03 7.42 22.75
C LYS A 332 -15.25 7.08 21.28
N ALA A 333 -16.52 7.04 20.88
CA ALA A 333 -16.90 6.94 19.48
C ALA A 333 -16.17 7.99 18.63
N GLY A 334 -15.59 7.57 17.51
CA GLY A 334 -14.81 8.40 16.61
C GLY A 334 -13.31 8.49 16.94
N GLU A 335 -12.86 8.05 18.11
CA GLU A 335 -11.44 7.99 18.42
C GLU A 335 -10.70 6.98 17.55
N GLU A 336 -9.43 7.27 17.25
CA GLU A 336 -8.57 6.42 16.41
C GLU A 336 -7.26 6.05 17.13
N LEU A 337 -6.88 4.79 17.04
CA LEU A 337 -5.53 4.30 17.30
C LEU A 337 -4.81 4.13 15.97
N LYS A 338 -3.59 4.67 15.86
CA LYS A 338 -2.77 4.58 14.64
C LYS A 338 -1.44 3.96 14.95
N GLY A 339 -0.98 3.06 14.09
CA GLY A 339 0.28 2.36 14.24
C GLY A 339 0.93 2.18 12.89
N THR A 340 2.24 2.02 12.88
CA THR A 340 2.99 1.80 11.66
C THR A 340 4.03 0.72 11.90
N ILE A 341 4.10 -0.23 10.97
CA ILE A 341 5.09 -1.28 10.93
C ILE A 341 5.78 -1.27 9.57
N LEU A 342 7.03 -1.71 9.55
CA LEU A 342 7.84 -1.89 8.36
C LEU A 342 8.08 -3.39 8.16
N PHE A 343 7.70 -3.90 7.01
CA PHE A 343 8.14 -5.20 6.52
C PHE A 343 9.33 -4.99 5.61
N VAL A 344 10.35 -5.82 5.76
CA VAL A 344 11.47 -5.83 4.82
C VAL A 344 11.83 -7.25 4.49
N LYS A 345 11.84 -7.53 3.20
CA LYS A 345 12.35 -8.76 2.65
C LYS A 345 13.79 -8.53 2.19
N GLY A 346 14.67 -9.49 2.48
CA GLY A 346 16.08 -9.43 2.09
C GLY A 346 16.33 -9.44 0.60
N ALA A 347 17.60 -9.23 0.25
CA ALA A 347 18.06 -9.32 -1.11
C ALA A 347 18.26 -10.78 -1.54
N TYR A 348 18.17 -11.06 -2.83
CA TYR A 348 18.61 -12.35 -3.38
C TYR A 348 19.94 -12.17 -4.11
N PRO A 349 20.97 -13.02 -3.88
CA PRO A 349 21.05 -14.12 -2.92
C PRO A 349 21.76 -13.69 -1.61
N GLU A 350 21.03 -13.16 -0.64
CA GLU A 350 21.61 -12.79 0.68
C GLU A 350 21.68 -14.01 1.61
N MET A 351 22.79 -14.10 2.37
CA MET A 351 22.91 -15.13 3.40
C MET A 351 21.99 -14.80 4.60
N PRO A 352 21.14 -15.75 5.03
CA PRO A 352 20.29 -15.67 6.23
C PRO A 352 21.00 -15.15 7.49
N ASN A 353 20.74 -13.89 7.90
CA ASN A 353 21.22 -13.32 9.18
C ASN A 353 20.41 -12.08 9.61
N ASN A 354 20.75 -11.44 10.73
CA ASN A 354 20.08 -10.23 11.20
C ASN A 354 20.71 -8.90 10.72
N ALA A 355 21.71 -8.95 9.82
CA ALA A 355 22.44 -7.76 9.37
C ALA A 355 21.54 -6.75 8.65
N LEU A 356 20.58 -7.21 7.85
CA LEU A 356 19.61 -6.33 7.21
C LEU A 356 18.78 -5.53 8.23
N ALA A 357 18.23 -6.21 9.23
CA ALA A 357 17.43 -5.58 10.28
C ALA A 357 18.26 -4.53 11.04
N GLU A 358 19.49 -4.88 11.41
CA GLU A 358 20.39 -3.99 12.13
C GLU A 358 20.88 -2.81 11.28
N THR A 359 21.15 -3.03 9.99
CA THR A 359 21.53 -1.96 9.06
C THR A 359 20.39 -0.98 8.89
N ILE A 360 19.15 -1.45 8.76
CA ILE A 360 17.97 -0.58 8.71
C ILE A 360 17.79 0.19 10.01
N ARG A 361 17.87 -0.51 11.15
CA ARG A 361 17.72 0.10 12.47
C ARG A 361 18.75 1.22 12.71
N THR A 362 20.00 0.99 12.32
CA THR A 362 21.11 1.92 12.56
C THR A 362 21.19 3.05 11.55
N GLN A 363 20.95 2.77 10.26
CA GLN A 363 21.15 3.76 9.19
C GLN A 363 19.89 4.56 8.86
N MET A 364 18.69 4.04 9.16
CA MET A 364 17.43 4.67 8.78
C MET A 364 16.77 5.43 9.94
N GLY A 365 17.55 5.84 10.94
CA GLY A 365 17.12 6.78 11.99
C GLY A 365 16.34 6.18 13.16
N PHE A 366 16.28 4.85 13.32
CA PHE A 366 15.62 4.24 14.49
C PHE A 366 16.46 4.36 15.76
N THR A 367 17.79 4.32 15.66
CA THR A 367 18.71 4.47 16.80
C THR A 367 19.52 5.75 16.72
N GLY A 368 18.88 6.88 16.40
CA GLY A 368 19.51 8.20 16.36
C GLY A 368 19.32 8.90 15.02
N LYS A 369 20.36 9.62 14.57
CA LYS A 369 20.33 10.29 13.25
C LYS A 369 20.48 9.25 12.14
N PRO A 370 19.78 9.40 11.00
CA PRO A 370 20.01 8.54 9.85
C PRO A 370 21.42 8.72 9.28
N ALA A 371 21.87 7.78 8.46
CA ALA A 371 23.21 7.77 7.87
C ALA A 371 23.47 8.88 6.84
N TYR A 372 22.43 9.60 6.42
CA TYR A 372 22.52 10.72 5.48
C TYR A 372 22.28 12.07 6.18
N SER A 373 22.84 13.13 5.61
CA SER A 373 22.47 14.51 5.97
C SER A 373 21.28 14.99 5.13
N LEU A 374 20.48 15.89 5.69
CA LEU A 374 19.34 16.48 5.00
C LEU A 374 19.33 18.00 5.21
N GLU A 375 19.35 18.75 4.12
CA GLU A 375 19.26 20.20 4.10
C GLU A 375 17.98 20.63 3.35
N PRO A 376 16.88 20.91 4.07
CA PRO A 376 15.64 21.38 3.45
C PRO A 376 15.83 22.79 2.87
N ARG A 377 15.34 23.00 1.65
CA ARG A 377 15.36 24.31 0.96
C ARG A 377 13.96 24.91 0.85
N ILE A 378 12.96 24.08 0.58
CA ILE A 378 11.55 24.49 0.43
C ILE A 378 10.68 23.47 1.15
N GLY A 379 9.65 23.95 1.86
CA GLY A 379 8.78 23.11 2.66
C GLY A 379 9.42 22.69 3.99
N LYS A 380 8.74 21.79 4.69
CA LYS A 380 9.09 21.39 6.06
C LYS A 380 9.35 19.89 6.13
N VAL A 381 10.41 19.50 6.84
CA VAL A 381 10.62 18.09 7.20
C VAL A 381 9.89 17.79 8.50
N ILE A 382 9.03 16.77 8.47
CA ILE A 382 8.24 16.29 9.61
C ILE A 382 8.99 15.18 10.35
N SER A 383 9.58 14.24 9.60
CA SER A 383 10.30 13.10 10.16
C SER A 383 11.34 12.56 9.19
N THR A 384 12.38 11.93 9.72
CA THR A 384 13.37 11.15 8.96
C THR A 384 13.47 9.71 9.46
N LEU A 385 12.51 9.26 10.27
CA LEU A 385 12.47 7.89 10.76
C LEU A 385 12.03 6.97 9.61
N TYR A 386 12.95 6.12 9.17
CA TYR A 386 12.87 5.22 8.02
C TYR A 386 12.70 5.89 6.64
N ARG A 387 11.88 6.93 6.56
CA ARG A 387 11.56 7.68 5.35
C ARG A 387 11.62 9.18 5.65
N ILE A 388 11.88 9.98 4.64
CA ILE A 388 11.69 11.43 4.74
C ILE A 388 10.19 11.69 4.62
N ARG A 389 9.56 12.16 5.69
CA ARG A 389 8.21 12.72 5.64
C ARG A 389 8.33 14.23 5.62
N ALA A 390 7.76 14.87 4.61
CA ALA A 390 7.80 16.29 4.42
C ALA A 390 6.43 16.88 4.08
N GLU A 391 6.33 18.19 4.19
CA GLU A 391 5.18 19.01 3.81
C GLU A 391 5.65 19.98 2.73
N ALA A 392 4.93 19.98 1.61
CA ALA A 392 5.16 20.91 0.51
C ALA A 392 4.82 22.34 0.92
N GLN A 393 5.61 23.29 0.44
CA GLN A 393 5.28 24.71 0.47
C GLN A 393 4.97 25.15 -0.95
N ASN A 394 3.80 25.74 -1.16
CA ASN A 394 3.32 26.17 -2.47
C ASN A 394 3.33 25.03 -3.52
N GLY A 395 2.94 23.82 -3.09
CA GLY A 395 2.87 22.64 -3.96
C GLY A 395 4.21 21.98 -4.28
N VAL A 396 5.31 22.39 -3.63
CA VAL A 396 6.65 21.79 -3.82
C VAL A 396 7.39 21.61 -2.48
N TRP A 397 8.16 20.52 -2.38
CA TRP A 397 9.21 20.32 -1.40
C TRP A 397 10.56 20.21 -2.11
N ALA A 398 11.62 20.77 -1.52
CA ALA A 398 12.97 20.63 -2.06
C ALA A 398 14.02 20.47 -0.97
N ALA A 399 15.03 19.64 -1.20
CA ALA A 399 16.13 19.42 -0.27
C ALA A 399 17.39 18.87 -0.95
N VAL A 400 18.55 19.14 -0.33
CA VAL A 400 19.79 18.44 -0.61
C VAL A 400 19.93 17.28 0.36
N ILE A 401 20.19 16.10 -0.16
CA ILE A 401 20.39 14.87 0.60
C ILE A 401 21.83 14.43 0.43
N GLY A 402 22.54 14.32 1.56
CA GLY A 402 23.92 13.84 1.59
C GLY A 402 24.04 12.41 1.09
N LYS A 403 25.23 12.07 0.58
CA LYS A 403 25.55 10.71 0.15
C LYS A 403 25.44 9.73 1.32
N ALA A 404 24.76 8.59 1.11
CA ALA A 404 24.82 7.43 1.99
C ALA A 404 24.60 6.13 1.20
N ASP A 405 25.22 5.04 1.66
CA ASP A 405 24.99 3.69 1.15
C ASP A 405 23.95 3.00 2.02
N LEU A 406 22.67 3.18 1.66
CA LEU A 406 21.53 2.70 2.43
C LEU A 406 21.13 1.27 2.02
N PRO A 407 20.57 0.46 2.94
CA PRO A 407 20.11 -0.91 2.65
C PRO A 407 18.91 -0.93 1.68
N VAL A 408 18.19 0.18 1.55
CA VAL A 408 17.05 0.37 0.65
C VAL A 408 17.18 1.73 -0.05
N LEU A 409 16.47 1.92 -1.17
CA LEU A 409 16.29 3.27 -1.70
C LEU A 409 15.56 4.13 -0.65
N LEU A 410 15.96 5.38 -0.50
CA LEU A 410 15.39 6.27 0.51
C LEU A 410 13.95 6.62 0.15
N PRO A 411 12.94 6.21 0.95
CA PRO A 411 11.57 6.59 0.69
C PRO A 411 11.34 8.04 1.11
N VAL A 412 10.58 8.78 0.29
CA VAL A 412 10.26 10.19 0.47
C VAL A 412 8.76 10.38 0.26
N ASP A 413 8.10 10.90 1.28
CA ASP A 413 6.67 11.22 1.29
C ASP A 413 6.52 12.74 1.41
N VAL A 414 5.77 13.36 0.49
CA VAL A 414 5.52 14.81 0.50
C VAL A 414 4.02 15.07 0.59
N THR A 415 3.57 15.53 1.74
CA THR A 415 2.18 15.92 2.00
C THR A 415 1.88 17.34 1.50
N GLY A 416 0.60 17.68 1.37
CA GLY A 416 0.16 19.02 0.90
C GLY A 416 0.14 19.16 -0.61
N LEU A 417 0.09 18.04 -1.33
CA LEU A 417 -0.10 17.99 -2.77
C LEU A 417 -1.59 17.83 -3.11
N ASN A 418 -1.96 18.10 -4.36
CA ASN A 418 -3.30 17.93 -4.89
C ASN A 418 -3.34 16.68 -5.79
N ASP A 419 -4.18 15.71 -5.45
CA ASP A 419 -4.35 14.44 -6.20
C ASP A 419 -4.83 14.64 -7.64
N ARG A 420 -5.34 15.83 -7.98
CA ARG A 420 -5.83 16.15 -9.33
C ARG A 420 -4.75 16.69 -10.24
N TRP A 421 -3.55 16.93 -9.74
CA TRP A 421 -2.46 17.57 -10.47
C TRP A 421 -1.27 16.63 -10.53
N GLU A 422 -0.64 16.53 -11.71
CA GLU A 422 0.59 15.77 -11.84
C GLU A 422 1.67 16.27 -10.88
N ALA A 423 2.40 15.33 -10.29
CA ALA A 423 3.58 15.62 -9.49
C ALA A 423 4.79 14.90 -10.07
N PHE A 424 5.93 15.53 -9.91
CA PHE A 424 7.21 15.02 -10.40
C PHE A 424 8.25 15.12 -9.30
N ARG A 425 9.24 14.25 -9.41
CA ARG A 425 10.53 14.37 -8.75
C ARG A 425 11.57 14.76 -9.78
N TYR A 426 12.24 15.88 -9.54
CA TYR A 426 13.36 16.35 -10.32
C TYR A 426 14.65 16.30 -9.48
N ASP A 427 15.65 15.55 -9.94
CA ASP A 427 17.00 15.59 -9.37
C ASP A 427 17.85 16.60 -10.15
N ARG A 428 18.14 17.75 -9.55
CA ARG A 428 18.88 18.86 -10.17
C ARG A 428 20.30 18.48 -10.57
N ARG A 429 20.88 17.50 -9.88
CA ARG A 429 22.25 17.04 -10.14
C ARG A 429 22.31 16.20 -11.41
N THR A 430 21.39 15.25 -11.56
CA THR A 430 21.34 14.36 -12.73
C THR A 430 20.51 14.93 -13.87
N LYS A 431 19.73 15.98 -13.60
CA LYS A 431 18.72 16.57 -14.50
C LYS A 431 17.64 15.58 -14.92
N ILE A 432 17.44 14.52 -14.15
CA ILE A 432 16.42 13.50 -14.44
C ILE A 432 15.15 13.88 -13.71
N MET A 433 14.05 13.95 -14.47
CA MET A 433 12.71 14.08 -13.95
C MET A 433 11.96 12.76 -14.04
N ARG A 434 11.16 12.45 -13.02
CA ARG A 434 10.28 11.27 -13.01
C ARG A 434 8.92 11.67 -12.45
N PRO A 435 7.80 11.17 -13.01
CA PRO A 435 6.50 11.32 -12.40
C PRO A 435 6.49 10.65 -11.02
N VAL A 436 5.62 11.14 -10.13
CA VAL A 436 5.46 10.65 -8.76
C VAL A 436 3.97 10.42 -8.50
N PRO A 437 3.59 9.23 -7.97
CA PRO A 437 2.26 8.98 -7.43
C PRO A 437 1.82 10.08 -6.46
N VAL A 438 0.60 10.59 -6.59
CA VAL A 438 -0.04 11.41 -5.55
C VAL A 438 -1.32 10.71 -5.11
N CYS A 439 -1.42 10.42 -3.81
CA CYS A 439 -2.59 9.75 -3.27
C CYS A 439 -2.93 10.34 -1.90
N GLU A 440 -4.16 10.83 -1.78
CA GLU A 440 -4.69 11.50 -0.58
C GLU A 440 -3.84 12.72 -0.18
N GLY A 441 -3.39 13.48 -1.17
CA GLY A 441 -2.56 14.65 -1.05
C GLY A 441 -1.11 14.38 -0.65
N VAL A 442 -0.64 13.13 -0.81
CA VAL A 442 0.73 12.71 -0.51
C VAL A 442 1.42 12.19 -1.76
N GLY A 443 2.54 12.80 -2.11
CA GLY A 443 3.45 12.33 -3.15
C GLY A 443 4.41 11.26 -2.62
N TYR A 444 4.66 10.20 -3.39
CA TYR A 444 5.54 9.09 -2.98
C TYR A 444 6.71 8.84 -3.93
N ALA A 445 7.95 8.83 -3.41
CA ALA A 445 9.12 8.55 -4.24
C ALA A 445 10.19 7.72 -3.50
N SER A 446 11.00 6.99 -4.28
CA SER A 446 12.17 6.26 -3.78
C SER A 446 13.45 6.81 -4.42
N VAL A 447 14.37 7.34 -3.63
CA VAL A 447 15.56 8.08 -4.10
C VAL A 447 16.83 7.26 -3.86
N ASP A 448 17.64 7.08 -4.90
CA ASP A 448 19.01 6.58 -4.75
C ASP A 448 19.93 7.75 -4.34
N ILE A 449 20.48 7.66 -3.13
CA ILE A 449 21.38 8.67 -2.57
C ILE A 449 22.82 8.16 -2.42
N SER A 450 23.20 7.07 -3.11
CA SER A 450 24.57 6.53 -3.11
C SER A 450 25.64 7.53 -3.56
N ALA A 451 25.22 8.57 -4.30
CA ALA A 451 26.07 9.68 -4.71
C ALA A 451 25.55 11.06 -4.23
N GLY A 452 24.62 11.07 -3.26
CA GLY A 452 23.86 12.25 -2.83
C GLY A 452 22.77 12.64 -3.84
N ALA A 453 21.88 13.56 -3.47
CA ALA A 453 20.79 14.03 -4.34
C ALA A 453 20.43 15.49 -4.06
N ASP A 454 19.95 16.21 -5.09
CA ASP A 454 19.36 17.55 -4.94
C ASP A 454 17.95 17.49 -5.54
N ILE A 455 16.98 17.22 -4.67
CA ILE A 455 15.64 16.79 -5.06
C ILE A 455 14.66 17.95 -4.94
N VAL A 456 13.86 18.13 -5.99
CA VAL A 456 12.59 18.86 -5.97
C VAL A 456 11.48 17.85 -6.17
N MET A 457 10.41 17.92 -5.40
CA MET A 457 9.25 17.05 -5.52
C MET A 457 7.96 17.83 -5.32
N GLY A 458 7.00 17.68 -6.24
CA GLY A 458 5.73 18.38 -6.20
C GLY A 458 5.18 18.68 -7.59
N HIS A 459 4.27 19.64 -7.69
CA HIS A 459 3.60 19.98 -8.94
C HIS A 459 4.46 20.90 -9.81
N PRO A 460 4.81 20.52 -11.05
CA PRO A 460 5.47 21.43 -11.98
C PRO A 460 4.56 22.58 -12.37
N VAL A 461 3.26 22.32 -12.51
CA VAL A 461 2.24 23.32 -12.83
C VAL A 461 1.09 23.19 -11.85
N THR A 462 0.65 24.32 -11.30
CA THR A 462 -0.53 24.44 -10.43
C THR A 462 -1.54 25.38 -11.08
N CYS A 463 -2.73 25.49 -10.50
CA CYS A 463 -3.68 26.52 -10.89
C CYS A 463 -4.47 27.07 -9.71
N THR A 464 -5.16 28.19 -9.91
CA THR A 464 -5.93 28.88 -8.87
C THR A 464 -7.20 28.14 -8.44
N VAL A 465 -7.59 27.07 -9.13
CA VAL A 465 -8.83 26.32 -8.91
C VAL A 465 -8.50 24.83 -8.66
N PRO A 466 -8.43 24.37 -7.41
CA PRO A 466 -7.95 23.01 -7.06
C PRO A 466 -8.85 21.86 -7.51
N GLU A 467 -10.06 22.15 -7.97
CA GLU A 467 -11.01 21.17 -8.51
C GLU A 467 -10.69 20.78 -9.96
N LEU A 468 -9.94 21.61 -10.69
CA LEU A 468 -9.48 21.29 -12.05
C LEU A 468 -8.40 20.22 -12.00
N ARG A 469 -8.42 19.33 -13.00
CA ARG A 469 -7.37 18.33 -13.18
C ARG A 469 -6.32 18.85 -14.15
N LEU A 470 -5.05 18.65 -13.79
CA LEU A 470 -3.89 19.09 -14.57
C LEU A 470 -3.07 17.87 -14.96
N TYR A 471 -2.98 17.61 -16.25
CA TYR A 471 -2.10 16.61 -16.84
C TYR A 471 -0.92 17.34 -17.46
N VAL A 472 0.28 17.02 -17.00
CA VAL A 472 1.52 17.67 -17.44
C VAL A 472 2.38 16.63 -18.13
N PHE A 473 2.74 16.88 -19.38
CA PHE A 473 3.56 15.98 -20.17
C PHE A 473 4.81 16.69 -20.67
N GLN A 474 5.89 15.93 -20.74
CA GLN A 474 7.14 16.36 -21.36
C GLN A 474 7.46 15.43 -22.53
N THR A 475 7.54 15.99 -23.74
CA THR A 475 8.00 15.27 -24.94
C THR A 475 9.28 15.92 -25.44
N GLY A 476 10.42 15.27 -25.16
CA GLY A 476 11.74 15.88 -25.36
C GLY A 476 11.88 17.13 -24.49
N ASP A 477 12.13 18.28 -25.10
CA ASP A 477 12.25 19.56 -24.39
C ASP A 477 10.91 20.32 -24.25
N LYS A 478 9.83 19.83 -24.90
CA LYS A 478 8.54 20.53 -24.93
C LYS A 478 7.64 20.08 -23.79
N TRP A 479 6.99 21.04 -23.16
CA TRP A 479 5.98 20.81 -22.14
C TRP A 479 4.57 21.07 -22.67
N SER A 480 3.63 20.23 -22.28
CA SER A 480 2.20 20.47 -22.51
C SER A 480 1.42 20.26 -21.22
N VAL A 481 0.37 21.05 -21.06
CA VAL A 481 -0.56 20.95 -19.95
C VAL A 481 -1.96 20.79 -20.51
N THR A 482 -2.62 19.68 -20.17
CA THR A 482 -4.04 19.48 -20.41
C THR A 482 -4.80 19.81 -19.12
N VAL A 483 -5.76 20.72 -19.22
CA VAL A 483 -6.60 21.15 -18.10
C VAL A 483 -7.99 20.59 -18.32
N HIS A 484 -8.48 19.77 -17.39
CA HIS A 484 -9.83 19.20 -17.44
C HIS A 484 -10.74 19.84 -16.39
N ASN A 485 -11.91 20.29 -16.83
CA ASN A 485 -12.97 20.81 -15.99
C ASN A 485 -14.11 19.79 -15.90
N PRO A 486 -14.27 19.09 -14.76
CA PRO A 486 -15.32 18.09 -14.60
C PRO A 486 -16.70 18.70 -14.24
N THR A 487 -16.78 20.02 -14.04
CA THR A 487 -17.99 20.68 -13.54
C THR A 487 -18.97 21.07 -14.65
N ASP A 488 -20.21 21.41 -14.27
CA ASP A 488 -21.27 21.84 -15.18
C ASP A 488 -21.17 23.33 -15.59
N LYS A 489 -20.10 24.05 -15.20
CA LYS A 489 -19.90 25.47 -15.52
C LYS A 489 -18.51 25.70 -16.10
N ALA A 490 -18.37 26.69 -16.97
CA ALA A 490 -17.05 27.15 -17.39
C ALA A 490 -16.27 27.70 -16.18
N ILE A 491 -14.96 27.46 -16.16
CA ILE A 491 -14.06 27.89 -15.09
C ILE A 491 -12.94 28.72 -15.69
N GLU A 492 -12.76 29.93 -15.15
CA GLU A 492 -11.57 30.75 -15.38
C GLU A 492 -10.52 30.39 -14.32
N THR A 493 -9.29 30.10 -14.74
CA THR A 493 -8.18 29.81 -13.84
C THR A 493 -6.89 30.41 -14.39
N THR A 494 -5.88 30.56 -13.53
CA THR A 494 -4.51 30.86 -13.96
C THR A 494 -3.64 29.65 -13.75
N LEU A 495 -2.99 29.17 -14.81
CA LEU A 495 -1.92 28.18 -14.72
C LEU A 495 -0.63 28.87 -14.26
N THR A 496 0.03 28.30 -13.26
CA THR A 496 1.30 28.80 -12.73
C THR A 496 2.32 27.67 -12.73
N GLY A 497 3.43 27.87 -13.45
CA GLY A 497 4.55 26.95 -13.43
C GLY A 497 5.47 27.23 -12.26
N SER A 498 5.89 26.17 -11.58
CA SER A 498 6.79 26.23 -10.44
C SER A 498 8.20 26.65 -10.88
N PRO A 499 8.84 27.61 -10.19
CA PRO A 499 10.20 28.03 -10.52
C PRO A 499 11.24 26.92 -10.31
N GLU A 500 10.87 25.88 -9.54
CA GLU A 500 11.78 24.79 -9.22
C GLU A 500 11.92 23.76 -10.36
N PHE A 501 11.04 23.82 -11.37
CA PHE A 501 11.01 22.95 -12.54
C PHE A 501 11.37 23.74 -13.82
N PRO A 502 12.54 23.51 -14.43
CA PRO A 502 13.11 24.44 -15.42
C PRO A 502 12.28 24.64 -16.69
N GLY A 503 11.56 23.61 -17.17
CA GLY A 503 10.76 23.70 -18.39
C GLY A 503 9.40 24.37 -18.25
N VAL A 504 9.01 24.71 -17.02
CA VAL A 504 7.73 25.41 -16.75
C VAL A 504 7.95 26.65 -15.88
N ALA A 505 9.19 26.95 -15.49
CA ALA A 505 9.52 28.08 -14.65
C ALA A 505 9.10 29.41 -15.29
N GLY A 506 8.42 30.25 -14.51
CA GLY A 506 7.95 31.57 -14.97
C GLY A 506 6.67 31.54 -15.81
N VAL A 507 6.08 30.36 -16.04
CA VAL A 507 4.80 30.24 -16.74
C VAL A 507 3.70 30.82 -15.87
N THR A 508 2.97 31.79 -16.41
CA THR A 508 1.73 32.31 -15.83
C THR A 508 0.77 32.57 -16.97
N LYS A 509 -0.33 31.79 -17.05
CA LYS A 509 -1.24 31.86 -18.18
C LYS A 509 -2.70 31.78 -17.73
N PRO A 510 -3.51 32.81 -17.98
CA PRO A 510 -4.95 32.73 -17.77
C PRO A 510 -5.57 31.80 -18.81
N VAL A 511 -6.51 30.95 -18.39
CA VAL A 511 -7.19 29.97 -19.24
C VAL A 511 -8.66 29.86 -18.85
N SER A 512 -9.52 29.77 -19.85
CA SER A 512 -10.96 29.49 -19.70
C SER A 512 -11.22 28.04 -20.13
N VAL A 513 -11.71 27.21 -19.22
CA VAL A 513 -11.99 25.80 -19.48
C VAL A 513 -13.51 25.60 -19.49
N PRO A 514 -14.13 25.29 -20.65
CA PRO A 514 -15.56 25.05 -20.71
C PRO A 514 -16.01 23.91 -19.78
N ALA A 515 -17.29 23.91 -19.41
CA ALA A 515 -17.89 22.84 -18.62
C ALA A 515 -17.66 21.46 -19.26
N LYS A 516 -17.37 20.44 -18.45
CA LYS A 516 -17.21 19.03 -18.88
C LYS A 516 -16.27 18.85 -20.08
N SER A 517 -15.18 19.60 -20.10
CA SER A 517 -14.28 19.63 -21.25
C SER A 517 -12.81 19.71 -20.82
N SER A 518 -11.94 19.46 -21.78
CA SER A 518 -10.49 19.60 -21.62
C SER A 518 -9.95 20.56 -22.67
N ILE A 519 -8.95 21.34 -22.28
CA ILE A 519 -8.13 22.14 -23.21
C ILE A 519 -6.67 21.72 -23.06
N SER A 520 -5.93 21.68 -24.16
CA SER A 520 -4.49 21.40 -24.17
C SER A 520 -3.71 22.66 -24.50
N ILE A 521 -2.64 22.89 -23.76
CA ILE A 521 -1.84 24.10 -23.87
C ILE A 521 -0.37 23.71 -23.95
N SER A 522 0.32 24.14 -25.00
CA SER A 522 1.78 24.08 -25.03
C SER A 522 2.38 25.14 -24.10
N VAL A 523 3.37 24.71 -23.35
CA VAL A 523 4.18 25.52 -22.44
C VAL A 523 5.59 25.60 -23.04
N PRO A 524 6.29 26.76 -22.95
CA PRO A 524 7.57 26.99 -23.62
C PRO A 524 8.64 25.92 -23.40
#